data_AF-A0A6F8Y5A8-F1
#
_entry.id   AF-A0A6F8Y5A8-F1
#
_cell.length_a   1.000
_cell.length_b   1.000
_cell.length_c   1.000
_cell.angle_alpha   90.00
_cell.angle_beta   90.00
_cell.angle_gamma   90.00
#
_symmetry.space_group_name_H-M   'P 1'
#
loop_
_entity.id
_entity.type
_entity.pdbx_description
1 polymer ?
#
loop_
_entity_poly.entity_id
_entity_poly.type
_entity_poly.pdbx_seq_one_letter_code
_entity_poly.pdbx_strand_id
1 'polypeptide(L)' 'MVTTRPTPAIDPARAVRQDLQLIQLDHKLLADLVVQVAAGTLRTRVAATMPLTEAAEAHRRVLAGGLRGKIVLTLG' A
#
# COMPACT_ATOMS: atom_id res chain seq x y z
N MET A 1 -14.68 12.84 -12.72
CA MET A 1 -14.47 11.55 -12.03
C MET A 1 -15.83 11.06 -11.57
N VAL A 2 -16.30 9.94 -12.09
CA VAL A 2 -17.67 9.43 -11.83
C VAL A 2 -17.54 8.16 -10.99
N THR A 3 -18.19 8.12 -9.83
CA THR A 3 -18.28 6.91 -9.01
C THR A 3 -19.68 6.32 -9.18
N THR A 4 -19.78 5.00 -9.31
CA THR A 4 -21.07 4.28 -9.40
C THR A 4 -21.59 3.86 -8.03
N ARG A 5 -20.76 3.97 -6.98
CA ARG A 5 -21.18 3.77 -5.60
C ARG A 5 -21.14 5.09 -4.83
N PRO A 6 -22.21 5.43 -4.09
CA PRO A 6 -22.16 6.50 -3.11
C PRO A 6 -21.06 6.20 -2.09
N THR A 7 -20.21 7.19 -1.80
CA THR A 7 -19.27 7.08 -0.69
C THR A 7 -20.07 7.19 0.61
N PRO A 8 -20.09 6.16 1.48
CA PRO A 8 -20.77 6.28 2.77
C PRO A 8 -20.10 7.38 3.60
N ALA A 9 -20.91 8.11 4.37
CA ALA A 9 -20.40 9.13 5.28
C ALA A 9 -19.46 8.52 6.33
N ILE A 10 -18.48 9.31 6.78
CA ILE A 10 -17.58 8.87 7.84
C ILE A 10 -18.39 8.64 9.11
N ASP A 11 -18.21 7.48 9.75
CA ASP A 11 -18.89 7.10 10.99
C ASP A 11 -17.97 7.35 12.21
N PRO A 12 -18.19 8.43 12.99
CA PRO A 12 -17.37 8.73 14.15
C PRO A 12 -17.47 7.66 15.25
N ALA A 13 -18.57 6.91 15.32
CA ALA A 13 -18.79 5.89 16.35
C ALA A 13 -17.87 4.67 16.17
N ARG A 14 -17.27 4.48 14.99
CA ARG A 14 -16.29 3.41 14.76
C ARG A 14 -14.93 3.66 15.43
N ALA A 15 -14.65 4.88 15.88
CA ALA A 15 -13.34 5.27 16.45
C ALA A 15 -12.14 4.89 15.55
N VAL A 16 -12.34 4.85 14.22
CA VAL A 16 -11.29 4.61 13.23
C VAL A 16 -11.15 5.83 12.32
N ARG A 17 -9.92 6.11 11.90
CA ARG A 17 -9.65 7.08 10.84
C ARG A 17 -10.09 6.49 9.50
N GLN A 18 -10.88 7.24 8.74
CA GLN A 18 -11.33 6.85 7.40
C GLN A 18 -10.80 7.85 6.37
N ASP A 19 -10.16 7.33 5.33
CA ASP A 19 -9.69 8.11 4.18
C ASP A 19 -10.26 7.49 2.89
N LEU A 20 -10.82 8.30 1.99
CA LEU A 20 -11.29 7.82 0.70
C LEU A 20 -10.08 7.48 -0.18
N GLN A 21 -9.99 6.23 -0.61
CA GLN A 21 -9.01 5.77 -1.58
C GLN A 21 -9.75 5.37 -2.86
N LEU A 22 -9.46 6.09 -3.95
CA LEU A 22 -9.97 5.75 -5.27
C LEU A 22 -8.90 4.97 -6.02
N ILE A 23 -9.28 3.81 -6.54
CA ILE A 23 -8.40 2.94 -7.30
C ILE A 23 -8.88 2.82 -8.73
N GLN A 24 -7.95 2.84 -9.67
CA GLN A 24 -8.18 2.41 -11.04
C GLN A 24 -7.50 1.06 -11.22
N LEU A 25 -8.27 0.06 -11.64
CA LEU A 25 -7.74 -1.27 -11.95
C LEU A 25 -7.17 -1.24 -13.36
N ASP A 26 -5.84 -1.33 -13.47
CA ASP A 26 -5.13 -1.44 -14.74
C ASP A 26 -4.29 -2.72 -14.77
N HIS A 27 -4.90 -3.79 -15.26
CA HIS A 27 -4.27 -5.11 -15.33
C HIS A 27 -3.12 -5.13 -16.34
N LYS A 28 -3.20 -4.35 -17.42
CA LYS A 28 -2.18 -4.30 -18.47
C LYS A 28 -0.93 -3.64 -17.93
N LEU A 29 -1.08 -2.48 -17.28
CA LEU A 29 0.05 -1.80 -16.63
C LEU A 29 0.69 -2.70 -15.58
N LEU A 30 -0.10 -3.40 -14.77
CA LEU A 30 0.44 -4.33 -13.78
C LEU A 30 1.26 -5.46 -14.42
N ALA A 31 0.77 -6.05 -15.51
CA ALA A 31 1.51 -7.07 -16.25
C ALA A 31 2.83 -6.52 -16.81
N ASP A 32 2.81 -5.31 -17.38
CA ASP A 32 4.01 -4.65 -17.92
C ASP A 32 5.06 -4.36 -16.81
N LEU A 33 4.61 -4.00 -15.60
CA LEU A 33 5.50 -3.82 -14.45
C LEU A 33 6.13 -5.14 -14.00
N VAL A 34 5.36 -6.24 -13.98
CA VAL A 34 5.87 -7.58 -13.63
C VAL A 34 6.96 -8.02 -14.60
N VAL A 35 6.76 -7.82 -15.90
CA VAL A 35 7.78 -8.13 -16.93
C VAL A 35 9.07 -7.34 -16.69
N GLN A 36 8.97 -6.05 -16.38
CA GLN A 36 10.14 -5.22 -16.10
C GLN A 36 10.88 -5.62 -14.81
N VAL A 37 10.15 -6.05 -13.77
CA VAL A 37 10.76 -6.58 -12.55
C VAL A 37 11.48 -7.89 -12.84
N ALA A 38 10.87 -8.81 -13.59
CA ALA A 38 11.49 -10.08 -13.98
C ALA A 38 12.74 -9.87 -14.85
N ALA A 39 12.73 -8.87 -15.74
CA ALA A 39 13.87 -8.50 -16.58
C ALA A 39 14.96 -7.71 -15.81
N GLY A 40 14.72 -7.34 -14.55
CA GLY A 40 15.64 -6.55 -13.73
C GLY A 40 15.74 -5.06 -14.12
N THR A 41 14.93 -4.60 -15.08
CA THR A 41 14.90 -3.19 -15.52
C THR A 41 14.13 -2.30 -14.54
N LEU A 42 13.21 -2.88 -13.76
CA LEU A 42 12.54 -2.24 -12.64
C LEU A 42 12.93 -2.92 -11.32
N ARG A 43 13.39 -2.13 -10.34
CA ARG A 43 13.77 -2.62 -9.01
C ARG A 43 12.92 -2.01 -7.91
N THR A 44 12.29 -2.86 -7.10
CA THR A 44 11.59 -2.43 -5.88
C THR A 44 12.58 -2.17 -4.76
N ARG A 45 12.55 -0.97 -4.18
CA ARG A 45 13.36 -0.64 -3.00
C ARG A 45 12.64 -1.12 -1.74
N VAL A 46 13.21 -2.12 -1.08
CA VAL A 46 12.74 -2.59 0.23
C VAL A 46 13.62 -1.93 1.30
N ALA A 47 12.99 -1.12 2.15
CA ALA A 47 13.67 -0.44 3.25
C ALA A 47 13.80 -1.36 4.47
N ALA A 48 12.82 -2.24 4.69
CA ALA A 48 12.84 -3.26 5.73
C ALA A 48 11.86 -4.39 5.39
N THR A 49 12.16 -5.59 5.89
CA THR A 49 11.23 -6.72 5.94
C THR A 49 10.94 -7.02 7.40
N MET A 50 9.68 -7.11 7.78
CA MET A 50 9.23 -7.28 9.17
C MET A 50 8.17 -8.39 9.22
N PRO A 51 8.02 -9.10 10.35
CA PRO A 51 6.92 -10.06 10.50
C PRO A 51 5.58 -9.32 10.55
N LEU A 52 4.51 -9.97 10.07
CA LEU A 52 3.16 -9.37 10.08
C LEU A 52 2.70 -9.00 11.50
N THR A 53 3.16 -9.75 12.51
CA THR A 53 2.90 -9.46 13.93
C THR A 53 3.40 -8.08 14.37
N GLU A 54 4.36 -7.49 13.64
CA GLU A 54 4.91 -6.16 13.90
C GLU A 54 4.27 -5.05 13.02
N ALA A 55 3.13 -5.31 12.37
CA ALA A 55 2.47 -4.35 11.48
C ALA A 55 2.25 -2.97 12.11
N ALA A 56 1.92 -2.91 13.41
CA ALA A 56 1.73 -1.65 14.13
C ALA A 56 3.02 -0.80 14.18
N GLU A 57 4.17 -1.45 14.39
CA GLU A 57 5.47 -0.77 14.39
C GLU A 57 5.90 -0.38 12.98
N ALA A 58 5.71 -1.28 12.00
CA ALA A 58 5.93 -0.95 10.60
C ALA A 58 5.15 0.31 10.17
N HIS A 59 3.88 0.42 10.57
CA HIS A 59 3.06 1.58 10.27
C HIS A 59 3.58 2.86 10.94
N ARG A 60 3.98 2.80 12.22
CA ARG A 60 4.61 3.95 12.91
C ARG A 60 5.86 4.44 12.18
N ARG A 61 6.71 3.53 11.69
CA ARG A 61 7.92 3.88 10.91
C ARG A 61 7.59 4.55 9.58
N VAL A 62 6.54 4.09 8.90
CA VAL A 62 6.06 4.75 7.67
C VAL A 62 5.58 6.16 7.97
N LEU A 63 4.80 6.34 9.04
CA LEU A 63 4.29 7.65 9.45
C LEU A 63 5.38 8.62 9.90
N ALA A 64 6.45 8.13 10.52
CA ALA A 64 7.60 8.94 10.91
C ALA A 64 8.33 9.55 9.69
N GLY A 65 8.15 8.97 8.49
CA GLY A 65 8.80 9.42 7.26
C GLY A 65 10.29 9.03 7.18
N GLY A 66 10.99 9.53 6.16
CA GLY A 66 12.44 9.31 5.97
C GLY A 66 12.83 7.94 5.39
N LEU A 67 11.91 7.00 5.28
CA LEU A 67 12.17 5.70 4.65
C LEU A 67 12.38 5.83 3.14
N ARG A 68 13.49 5.28 2.65
CA ARG A 68 13.76 5.13 1.21
C ARG A 68 13.36 3.73 0.73
N GLY A 69 12.07 3.55 0.48
CA GLY A 69 11.53 2.30 -0.04
C GLY A 69 10.25 1.89 0.65
N LYS A 70 9.90 0.60 0.54
CA LYS A 70 8.72 0.01 1.18
C LYS A 70 9.13 -0.85 2.37
N ILE A 71 8.28 -0.92 3.38
CA ILE A 71 8.34 -1.99 4.38
C ILE A 71 7.51 -3.15 3.84
N VAL A 72 8.09 -4.35 3.82
CA VAL A 72 7.41 -5.58 3.43
C VAL A 72 7.08 -6.38 4.68
N LEU A 73 5.81 -6.78 4.81
CA LEU A 73 5.37 -7.65 5.90
C LEU A 73 5.37 -9.10 5.43
N THR A 74 5.88 -9.99 6.27
CA THR A 74 6.03 -11.42 5.96
C THR A 74 5.36 -12.27 7.03
N LEU A 75 4.80 -13.41 6.64
CA LEU A 75 4.08 -14.31 7.55
C LEU A 75 5.00 -15.32 8.27
N GLY A 76 6.27 -15.40 7.87
CA GLY A 76 7.08 -16.60 8.10
C GLY A 76 6.84 -17.65 7.03
#